data_AF-A0A177E5F0-F1
#
_entry.id   AF-A0A177E5F0-F1
#
_cell.length_a   1.000
_cell.length_b   1.000
_cell.length_c   1.000
_cell.angle_alpha   90.00
_cell.angle_beta   90.00
_cell.angle_gamma   90.00
#
_symmetry.space_group_name_H-M   'P 1'
#
loop_
_entity.id
_entity.type
_entity.pdbx_description
1 polymer ?
#
loop_
_entity_poly.entity_id
_entity_poly.type
_entity_poly.pdbx_seq_one_letter_code
_entity_poly.pdbx_strand_id
1 'polypeptide(L)'
;MQNREKKLLLNRLKRAQGQLKALMEMIETEAPCEKTVVQFKAAKAAFDGAYALFLELALEKCLAQKDKDTLKSILKHLCQIKVEKKDEEKHFS
;
A
#
# COMPACT_ATOMS: atom_id res chain seq x y z
N MET A 1 -13.28 -11.20 9.73
CA MET A 1 -12.01 -11.70 9.17
C MET A 1 -11.82 -13.14 9.63
N GLN A 2 -11.88 -14.07 8.69
CA GLN A 2 -11.71 -15.50 8.91
C GLN A 2 -10.22 -15.86 9.13
N ASN A 3 -9.94 -17.05 9.66
CA ASN A 3 -8.56 -17.47 9.95
C ASN A 3 -7.68 -17.59 8.68
N ARG A 4 -8.28 -18.00 7.55
CA ARG A 4 -7.58 -18.11 6.26
C ARG A 4 -7.14 -16.74 5.71
N GLU A 5 -8.03 -15.74 5.77
CA GLU A 5 -7.74 -14.35 5.38
C GLU A 5 -6.61 -13.75 6.22
N LYS A 6 -6.68 -13.94 7.55
CA LYS A 6 -5.64 -13.51 8.48
C LYS A 6 -4.28 -14.12 8.11
N LYS A 7 -4.23 -15.43 7.84
CA LYS A 7 -3.00 -16.13 7.43
C LYS A 7 -2.44 -15.57 6.12
N LEU A 8 -3.30 -15.33 5.13
CA LEU A 8 -2.91 -14.77 3.84
C LEU A 8 -2.31 -13.36 3.98
N LEU A 9 -2.97 -12.48 4.76
CA LEU A 9 -2.50 -11.13 5.02
C LEU A 9 -1.15 -11.15 5.74
N LEU A 10 -1.00 -11.96 6.79
CA LEU A 10 0.27 -12.11 7.51
C LEU A 10 1.39 -12.61 6.59
N ASN A 11 1.10 -13.53 5.66
CA ASN A 11 2.09 -14.00 4.69
C ASN A 11 2.49 -12.91 3.67
N ARG A 12 1.60 -11.96 3.33
CA ARG A 12 1.95 -10.80 2.49
C ARG A 12 2.80 -9.79 3.27
N LEU A 13 2.42 -9.50 4.51
CA LEU A 13 3.18 -8.60 5.38
C LEU A 13 4.59 -9.13 5.67
N LYS A 14 4.75 -10.43 5.92
CA LYS A 14 6.07 -11.07 6.07
C LYS A 14 6.95 -10.92 4.81
N ARG A 15 6.35 -10.99 3.62
CA ARG A 15 7.07 -10.74 2.36
C ARG A 15 7.52 -9.28 2.27
N ALA A 16 6.64 -8.33 2.56
CA ALA A 16 6.99 -6.91 2.60
C ALA A 16 8.11 -6.62 3.63
N GLN A 17 8.04 -7.25 4.81
CA GLN A 17 9.07 -7.17 5.85
C GLN A 17 10.44 -7.65 5.33
N GLY A 18 10.48 -8.77 4.60
CA GLY A 18 11.73 -9.25 4.00
C GLY A 18 12.33 -8.25 3.00
N GLN A 19 11.49 -7.61 2.19
CA GLN A 19 11.95 -6.58 1.24
C GLN A 19 12.47 -5.33 1.95
N LEU A 20 11.80 -4.89 3.02
CA LEU A 20 12.24 -3.78 3.86
C LEU A 20 13.57 -4.09 4.58
N LYS A 21 13.74 -5.33 5.05
CA LYS A 21 15.00 -5.76 5.66
C LYS A 21 16.16 -5.66 4.67
N ALA A 22 15.99 -6.23 3.47
CA ALA A 22 16.99 -6.13 2.41
C ALA A 22 17.27 -4.68 2.02
N LEU A 23 16.25 -3.81 2.01
CA LEU A 23 16.42 -2.39 1.72
C LEU A 23 17.26 -1.66 2.79
N MET A 24 17.03 -1.96 4.08
CA MET A 24 17.84 -1.39 5.17
C MET A 24 19.30 -1.83 5.04
N GLU A 25 19.54 -3.13 4.81
CA GLU A 25 20.90 -3.66 4.59
C GLU A 25 21.58 -2.95 3.41
N MET A 26 20.88 -2.73 2.29
CA MET A 26 21.43 -2.02 1.13
C MET A 26 21.82 -0.57 1.43
N ILE A 27 21.09 0.12 2.30
CA ILE A 27 21.42 1.49 2.72
C ILE A 27 22.64 1.48 3.63
N GLU A 28 22.70 0.56 4.60
CA GLU A 28 23.82 0.41 5.53
C GLU A 28 25.13 0.08 4.81
N THR A 29 25.08 -0.73 3.75
CA THR A 29 26.26 -1.09 2.95
C THR A 29 26.53 -0.16 1.78
N GLU A 30 25.85 1.00 1.70
CA GLU A 30 26.00 1.98 0.61
C GLU A 30 25.89 1.36 -0.80
N ALA A 31 24.90 0.48 -1.02
CA ALA A 31 24.69 -0.19 -2.29
C ALA A 31 24.40 0.80 -3.44
N PRO A 32 24.68 0.42 -4.72
CA PRO A 32 24.46 1.29 -5.86
C PRO A 32 23.03 1.86 -5.93
N CYS A 33 22.92 3.17 -6.18
CA CYS A 33 21.66 3.90 -6.15
C CYS A 33 20.57 3.27 -7.03
N GLU A 34 20.92 2.81 -8.23
CA GLU A 34 19.99 2.14 -9.15
C GLU A 34 19.39 0.87 -8.53
N LYS A 35 20.22 0.02 -7.91
CA LYS A 35 19.76 -1.20 -7.23
C LYS A 35 18.86 -0.87 -6.04
N THR A 36 19.24 0.12 -5.24
CA THR A 36 18.47 0.56 -4.08
C THR A 36 17.10 1.09 -4.49
N VAL A 37 16.99 1.86 -5.58
CA VAL A 37 15.71 2.34 -6.12
C VAL A 37 14.83 1.19 -6.60
N VAL A 38 15.40 0.19 -7.28
CA VAL A 38 14.65 -1.02 -7.67
C VAL A 38 14.13 -1.76 -6.44
N GLN A 39 14.94 -1.87 -5.38
CA GLN A 39 14.53 -2.51 -4.13
C GLN A 39 13.44 -1.72 -3.39
N PHE A 40 13.50 -0.39 -3.40
CA PHE A 40 12.40 0.46 -2.92
C PHE A 40 11.09 0.17 -3.65
N LYS A 41 11.13 0.07 -4.99
CA LYS A 41 9.94 -0.27 -5.80
C LYS A 41 9.40 -1.65 -5.44
N ALA A 42 10.27 -2.64 -5.24
CA ALA A 42 9.88 -3.99 -4.83
C ALA A 42 9.23 -4.01 -3.44
N ALA A 43 9.81 -3.31 -2.46
CA ALA A 43 9.25 -3.16 -1.12
C ALA A 43 7.87 -2.47 -1.15
N LYS A 44 7.75 -1.39 -1.92
CA LYS A 44 6.48 -0.69 -2.13
C LYS A 44 5.43 -1.62 -2.75
N ALA A 45 5.75 -2.34 -3.83
CA ALA A 45 4.81 -3.24 -4.48
C ALA A 45 4.36 -4.38 -3.54
N ALA A 46 5.28 -4.93 -2.74
CA ALA A 46 4.95 -5.95 -1.75
C ALA A 46 4.01 -5.42 -0.66
N PHE A 47 4.24 -4.20 -0.19
CA PHE A 47 3.39 -3.53 0.79
C PHE A 47 2.02 -3.16 0.21
N ASP A 48 1.99 -2.56 -0.99
CA ASP A 48 0.74 -2.19 -1.69
C ASP A 48 -0.15 -3.43 -1.88
N GLY A 49 0.44 -4.58 -2.22
CA GLY A 49 -0.30 -5.84 -2.33
C GLY A 49 -0.83 -6.41 -1.00
N ALA A 50 -0.21 -6.09 0.14
CA ALA A 50 -0.73 -6.41 1.46
C ALA A 50 -1.84 -5.43 1.88
N TYR A 51 -1.64 -4.15 1.59
CA TYR A 51 -2.56 -3.07 1.87
C TYR A 51 -3.88 -3.24 1.11
N ALA A 52 -3.82 -3.52 -0.20
CA ALA A 52 -5.00 -3.77 -1.02
C ALA A 52 -5.87 -4.93 -0.48
N LEU A 53 -5.24 -6.04 -0.11
CA LEU A 53 -5.94 -7.18 0.50
C LEU A 53 -6.61 -6.80 1.82
N PHE A 54 -5.92 -6.04 2.68
CA PHE A 54 -6.51 -5.59 3.94
C PHE A 54 -7.72 -4.68 3.71
N LEU A 55 -7.62 -3.74 2.76
CA LEU A 55 -8.71 -2.83 2.43
C LEU A 55 -9.94 -3.57 1.92
N GLU A 56 -9.77 -4.51 1.00
CA GLU A 56 -10.85 -5.36 0.48
C GLU A 56 -11.60 -6.02 1.65
N LEU A 57 -10.87 -6.70 2.54
CA LEU A 57 -11.44 -7.38 3.69
C LEU A 57 -12.09 -6.43 4.71
N ALA A 58 -11.53 -5.24 4.89
CA ALA A 58 -12.07 -4.23 5.79
C ALA A 58 -13.38 -3.64 5.25
N LEU A 59 -13.41 -3.31 3.96
CA LEU A 59 -14.58 -2.75 3.29
C LEU A 59 -15.73 -3.75 3.26
N GLU A 60 -15.47 -5.01 2.89
CA GLU A 60 -16.49 -6.08 2.93
C GLU A 60 -17.11 -6.21 4.31
N LYS A 61 -16.27 -6.20 5.37
CA LYS A 61 -16.75 -6.28 6.75
C LYS A 61 -17.58 -5.06 7.15
N CYS A 62 -17.13 -3.85 6.84
CA CYS A 62 -17.86 -2.62 7.18
C CYS A 62 -19.23 -2.55 6.46
N LEU A 63 -19.27 -2.95 5.18
CA LEU A 63 -20.50 -3.01 4.40
C LEU A 63 -21.47 -4.06 4.97
N ALA A 64 -20.99 -5.26 5.33
CA ALA A 64 -21.80 -6.29 5.96
C ALA A 64 -22.37 -5.85 7.32
N GLN A 65 -21.62 -5.03 8.07
CA GLN A 65 -22.03 -4.49 9.37
C GLN A 65 -22.88 -3.21 9.27
N LYS A 66 -23.10 -2.68 8.06
CA LYS A 66 -23.77 -1.39 7.80
C LYS A 66 -23.14 -0.22 8.58
N ASP A 67 -21.85 -0.32 8.88
CA ASP A 67 -21.09 0.68 9.64
C ASP A 67 -20.61 1.81 8.72
N LYS A 68 -21.47 2.82 8.55
CA LYS A 68 -21.23 3.96 7.66
C LYS A 68 -20.10 4.87 8.15
N ASP A 69 -19.90 4.99 9.46
CA ASP A 69 -18.92 5.93 10.01
C ASP A 69 -17.51 5.36 9.91
N THR A 70 -17.32 4.07 10.17
CA THR A 70 -16.06 3.38 9.89
C THR A 70 -15.75 3.36 8.39
N LEU A 71 -16.75 3.12 7.53
CA LEU A 71 -16.58 3.19 6.08
C LEU A 71 -16.11 4.58 5.62
N LYS A 72 -16.72 5.67 6.13
CA LYS A 72 -16.27 7.05 5.86
C LYS A 72 -14.84 7.28 6.32
N SER A 73 -14.47 6.76 7.49
CA SER A 73 -13.10 6.87 8.01
C SER A 73 -12.09 6.18 7.09
N ILE A 74 -12.38 4.94 6.67
CA ILE A 74 -11.54 4.19 5.74
C ILE A 74 -11.39 4.94 4.41
N LEU A 75 -12.49 5.45 3.83
CA LEU A 75 -12.44 6.24 2.60
C LEU A 75 -11.61 7.52 2.76
N LYS A 76 -11.68 8.19 3.91
CA LYS A 76 -10.85 9.37 4.19
C LYS A 76 -9.35 9.04 4.20
N HIS A 77 -8.97 7.87 4.70
CA HIS A 77 -7.58 7.42 4.69
C HIS A 77 -7.10 7.03 3.27
N LEU A 78 -7.99 6.60 2.38
CA LEU A 78 -7.68 6.29 0.98
C LEU A 78 -7.49 7.52 0.10
N CYS A 79 -8.30 8.57 0.32
CA CYS A 79 -8.26 9.79 -0.47
C CYS A 79 -7.07 10.72 -0.16
N GLN A 80 -6.08 10.30 0.66
CA GLN A 80 -4.84 11.06 0.86
C GLN A 80 -3.87 10.98 -0.32
N ILE A 81 -4.23 10.26 -1.39
CA ILE A 81 -3.55 10.39 -2.67
C ILE A 81 -3.74 11.84 -3.14
N LYS A 82 -2.63 12.61 -3.21
CA LYS A 82 -2.59 13.81 -4.06
C LYS A 82 -2.96 13.34 -5.45
N VAL A 83 -4.20 13.61 -5.88
CA VAL A 83 -4.50 13.67 -7.31
C VAL A 83 -3.63 14.82 -7.79
N GLU A 84 -2.49 14.51 -8.42
CA GLU A 84 -1.77 15.50 -9.20
C GLU A 84 -2.80 16.09 -10.17
N LYS A 85 -3.15 17.35 -9.96
CA LYS A 85 -3.82 18.13 -11.00
C LYS A 85 -2.87 18.13 -12.18
N LYS A 86 -3.14 17.30 -13.17
CA LYS A 86 -2.57 17.49 -14.50
C LYS A 86 -3.38 18.64 -15.07
N ASP A 87 -2.79 19.84 -15.05
CA ASP A 87 -3.39 21.03 -15.62
C ASP A 87 -3.69 20.76 -17.10
N GLU A 88 -4.97 20.54 -17.41
CA GLU A 88 -5.53 20.74 -18.74
C GLU A 88 -6.02 22.19 -18.82
N GLU A 89 -5.13 23.11 -19.14
CA GLU A 89 -5.51 24.31 -19.87
C GLU A 89 -4.56 24.48 -21.06
N LYS A 90 -4.99 23.90 -22.18
CA LYS A 90 -4.64 24.41 -23.50
C LYS A 90 -5.31 25.79 -23.66
N HIS A 91 -4.50 26.84 -23.70
CA HIS A 91 -4.82 28.10 -24.36
C HIS A 91 -3.53 28.50 -25.08
N PHE A 92 -3.38 28.17 -26.37
CA PHE A 92 -3.81 29.01 -27.49
C PHE A 92 -3.61 30.50 -27.21
N SER A 93 -2.37 30.96 -27.39
CA SER A 93 -1.97 32.06 -28.28
C SER A 93 -0.45 32.10 -28.35
#